data_AF-A0A7S0ZR14-F1
#
_entry.id   AF-A0A7S0ZR14-F1
#
_cell.length_a   1.000
_cell.length_b   1.000
_cell.length_c   1.000
_cell.angle_alpha   90.00
_cell.angle_beta   90.00
_cell.angle_gamma   90.00
#
_symmetry.space_group_name_H-M   'P 1'
#
loop_
_entity.id
_entity.type
_entity.pdbx_description
1 polymer ?
#
loop_
_entity_poly.entity_id
_entity_poly.type
_entity_poly.pdbx_seq_one_letter_code
_entity_poly.pdbx_strand_id
1 'polypeptide(L)'
;MWNSHWVFVVAENLFCIYFCAEFVIHLCAYKSKVVALQDRILLFNCLLVCLNVFEVWVLSFVMLSRSTHGDVKIGTSVVRIARLLRLVRASRLARLLPVMPELMIMIRGMVAATRSVITTLVLLAISLYCFSLCFRVLTYGTQVGEEYFQSVPESMLSLLLHGVLPDMAPIVYNISDENPFCGILILIFIFMSTLVVLNMLVGVLVEMVSVVAALEKEHLNASFVRDSLTTVLQRADVMEGNQLSQEEFQKLLVTPEAARAVKAMGVDVVGLVDLSDYIFQGGRRLSFDDFFHLLLQLRGTNSVMVKDIVDMRKFV
;
A
#
# COMPACT_ATOMS: atom_id res chain seq x y z
N MET A 1 -14.70 -44.06 5.65
CA MET A 1 -13.35 -43.54 5.33
C MET A 1 -12.65 -43.13 6.63
N TRP A 2 -12.37 -44.11 7.52
CA TRP A 2 -12.09 -43.91 8.95
C TRP A 2 -10.81 -44.62 9.44
N ASN A 3 -9.80 -44.83 8.59
CA ASN A 3 -8.55 -45.52 8.97
C ASN A 3 -7.32 -44.61 9.15
N SER A 4 -7.47 -43.28 9.08
CA SER A 4 -6.32 -42.36 9.08
C SER A 4 -6.05 -41.66 10.43
N HIS A 5 -6.77 -41.99 11.51
CA HIS A 5 -6.74 -41.20 12.74
C HIS A 5 -5.37 -41.18 13.45
N TRP A 6 -4.71 -42.32 13.61
CA TRP A 6 -3.45 -42.39 14.36
C TRP A 6 -2.27 -41.87 13.53
N VAL A 7 -2.21 -42.20 12.23
CA VAL A 7 -1.16 -41.71 11.32
C VAL A 7 -1.19 -40.19 11.24
N PHE A 8 -2.38 -39.61 11.17
CA PHE A 8 -2.52 -38.16 11.10
C PHE A 8 -2.08 -37.47 12.40
N VAL A 9 -2.43 -38.02 13.57
CA VAL A 9 -1.99 -37.49 14.87
C VAL A 9 -0.47 -37.61 15.04
N VAL A 10 0.13 -38.74 14.64
CA VAL A 10 1.58 -38.93 14.69
C VAL A 10 2.29 -37.96 13.74
N ALA A 11 1.78 -37.81 12.52
CA ALA A 11 2.32 -36.85 11.55
C ALA A 11 2.24 -35.40 12.09
N GLU A 12 1.12 -34.99 12.68
CA GLU A 12 0.98 -33.63 13.25
C GLU A 12 1.95 -33.38 14.40
N ASN A 13 2.18 -34.37 15.27
CA ASN A 13 3.19 -34.26 16.33
C ASN A 13 4.61 -34.17 15.78
N LEU A 14 4.94 -34.97 14.75
CA LEU A 14 6.25 -34.91 14.08
C LEU A 14 6.47 -33.55 13.41
N PHE A 15 5.47 -33.02 12.72
CA PHE A 15 5.53 -31.66 12.17
C PHE A 15 5.71 -30.61 13.26
N CYS A 16 4.98 -30.73 14.38
CA CYS A 16 5.13 -29.83 15.52
C CYS A 16 6.56 -29.84 16.07
N ILE A 17 7.15 -31.03 16.26
CA ILE A 17 8.53 -31.20 16.72
C ILE A 17 9.51 -30.58 15.72
N TYR A 18 9.35 -30.85 14.43
CA TYR A 18 10.17 -30.27 13.37
C TYR A 18 10.14 -28.74 13.43
N PHE A 19 8.96 -28.12 13.54
CA PHE A 19 8.83 -26.66 13.61
C PHE A 19 9.38 -26.06 14.91
N CYS A 20 9.21 -26.75 16.03
CA CYS A 20 9.85 -26.35 17.28
C CYS A 20 11.38 -26.39 17.15
N ALA A 21 11.93 -27.43 16.52
CA ALA A 21 13.37 -27.55 16.28
C ALA A 21 13.90 -26.46 15.34
N GLU A 22 13.23 -26.21 14.22
CA GLU A 22 13.57 -25.14 13.27
C GLU A 22 13.59 -23.77 13.96
N PHE A 23 12.58 -23.47 14.79
CA PHE A 23 12.53 -22.24 15.57
C PHE A 23 13.68 -22.13 16.59
N VAL A 24 13.98 -23.23 17.29
CA VAL A 24 15.12 -23.27 18.23
C VAL A 24 16.44 -23.05 17.52
N ILE A 25 16.64 -23.63 16.33
CA ILE A 25 17.84 -23.43 15.50
C ILE A 25 17.97 -21.95 15.11
N HIS A 26 16.89 -21.33 14.62
CA HIS A 26 16.87 -19.90 14.30
C HIS A 26 17.15 -19.02 15.52
N LEU A 27 16.61 -19.37 16.69
CA LEU A 27 16.86 -18.66 17.95
C LEU A 27 18.33 -18.79 18.38
N CYS A 28 18.93 -19.97 18.20
CA CYS A 28 20.33 -20.26 18.54
C CYS A 28 21.33 -19.59 17.59
N ALA A 29 20.93 -19.24 16.37
CA ALA A 29 21.78 -18.51 15.43
C ALA A 29 22.03 -17.04 15.85
N TYR A 30 21.18 -16.46 16.71
CA TYR A 30 21.34 -15.10 17.19
C TYR A 30 22.35 -15.01 18.37
N LYS A 31 23.37 -14.17 18.22
CA LYS A 31 24.40 -13.93 19.26
C LYS A 31 23.86 -13.30 20.55
N SER A 32 22.78 -12.52 20.49
CA SER A 32 22.15 -11.87 21.65
C SER A 32 20.64 -12.06 21.62
N LYS A 33 20.08 -12.58 22.72
CA LYS A 33 18.63 -12.87 22.82
C LYS A 33 17.75 -11.61 22.86
N VAL A 34 18.31 -10.48 23.29
CA VAL A 34 17.61 -9.18 23.28
C VAL A 34 17.42 -8.68 21.85
N VAL A 35 18.44 -8.86 21.00
CA VAL A 35 18.37 -8.52 19.57
C VAL A 35 17.43 -9.48 18.83
N ALA A 36 17.44 -10.76 19.20
CA ALA A 36 16.54 -11.76 18.64
C ALA A 36 15.06 -11.40 18.87
N LEU A 37 14.69 -10.96 20.07
CA LEU A 37 13.32 -10.56 20.40
C LEU A 37 12.84 -9.29 19.68
N GLN A 38 13.76 -8.51 19.12
CA GLN A 38 13.41 -7.30 18.37
C GLN A 38 13.15 -7.60 16.88
N ASP A 39 13.51 -8.79 16.41
CA ASP A 39 13.23 -9.23 15.04
C ASP A 39 11.75 -9.65 14.89
N ARG A 40 11.02 -8.90 14.05
CA ARG A 40 9.59 -9.13 13.77
C ARG A 40 9.33 -10.48 13.12
N ILE A 41 10.28 -10.99 12.32
CA ILE A 41 10.14 -12.29 11.64
C ILE A 41 10.27 -13.42 12.68
N LEU A 42 11.20 -13.30 13.62
CA LEU A 42 11.36 -14.28 14.70
C LEU A 42 10.14 -14.30 15.64
N LEU A 43 9.61 -13.14 16.01
CA LEU A 43 8.39 -13.04 16.82
C LEU A 43 7.18 -13.69 16.12
N PHE A 44 7.02 -13.48 14.82
CA PHE A 44 5.96 -14.12 14.04
C PHE A 44 6.11 -15.65 13.99
N ASN A 45 7.33 -16.15 13.76
CA ASN A 45 7.61 -17.58 13.80
C ASN A 45 7.35 -18.18 15.20
N CYS A 46 7.70 -17.46 16.27
CA CYS A 46 7.40 -17.86 17.64
C CYS A 46 5.88 -18.00 17.87
N LEU A 47 5.10 -17.01 17.43
CA LEU A 47 3.64 -17.04 17.53
C LEU A 47 3.04 -18.25 16.79
N LEU A 48 3.52 -18.53 15.57
CA LEU A 48 3.07 -19.68 14.79
C LEU A 48 3.41 -20.99 15.47
N VAL A 49 4.62 -21.14 16.02
CA VAL A 49 5.00 -22.36 16.76
C VAL A 49 4.11 -22.53 17.99
N CYS A 50 3.89 -21.49 18.78
CA CYS A 50 2.99 -21.53 19.94
C CYS A 50 1.56 -21.95 19.56
N LEU A 51 1.01 -21.40 18.47
CA LEU A 51 -0.33 -21.77 17.98
C LEU A 51 -0.41 -23.24 17.53
N ASN A 52 0.63 -23.78 16.90
CA ASN A 52 0.64 -25.18 16.47
C ASN A 52 0.82 -26.14 17.63
N VAL A 53 1.67 -25.80 18.62
CA VAL A 53 1.78 -26.57 19.87
C VAL A 53 0.43 -26.57 20.58
N PHE A 54 -0.20 -25.40 20.73
CA PHE A 54 -1.51 -25.29 21.35
C PHE A 54 -2.57 -26.12 20.61
N GLU A 55 -2.62 -26.08 19.28
CA GLU A 55 -3.54 -26.89 18.46
C GLU A 55 -3.40 -28.39 18.75
N VAL A 56 -2.17 -28.92 18.69
CA VAL A 56 -1.87 -30.34 18.85
C VAL A 56 -2.17 -30.82 20.28
N TRP A 57 -1.83 -30.02 21.29
CA TRP A 57 -2.02 -30.36 22.69
C TRP A 57 -3.48 -30.27 23.11
N VAL A 58 -4.21 -29.24 22.68
CA VAL A 58 -5.64 -29.09 22.98
C VAL A 58 -6.46 -30.20 22.31
N LEU A 59 -6.19 -30.55 21.05
CA LEU A 59 -6.86 -31.66 20.38
C LEU A 59 -6.57 -32.99 21.09
N SER A 60 -5.33 -33.23 21.49
CA SER A 60 -4.95 -34.45 22.22
C SER A 60 -5.65 -34.54 23.58
N PHE A 61 -5.74 -33.44 24.32
CA PHE A 61 -6.44 -33.37 25.60
C PHE A 61 -7.95 -33.58 25.45
N VAL A 62 -8.59 -32.97 24.44
CA VAL A 62 -10.02 -33.16 24.13
C VAL A 62 -10.32 -34.61 23.70
N MET A 63 -9.42 -35.26 22.96
CA MET A 63 -9.59 -36.69 22.63
C MET A 63 -9.38 -37.59 23.85
N LEU A 64 -8.36 -37.32 24.68
CA LEU A 64 -8.06 -38.12 25.87
C LEU A 64 -9.21 -38.05 26.89
N SER A 65 -9.75 -36.85 27.14
CA SER A 65 -10.90 -36.63 28.04
C SER A 65 -12.18 -37.34 27.60
N ARG A 66 -12.35 -37.61 26.29
CA ARG A 66 -13.43 -38.48 25.79
C ARG A 66 -13.19 -39.97 26.06
N SER A 67 -11.93 -40.39 26.21
CA SER A 67 -11.55 -41.80 26.36
C SER A 67 -11.56 -42.28 27.82
N THR A 68 -11.25 -41.40 28.78
CA THR A 68 -11.17 -41.75 30.21
C THR A 68 -12.49 -41.69 30.94
N HIS A 69 -13.43 -40.84 30.50
CA HIS A 69 -14.77 -40.76 31.07
C HIS A 69 -15.79 -41.10 29.99
N GLY A 70 -16.32 -42.32 30.04
CA GLY A 70 -17.41 -42.77 29.18
C GLY A 70 -18.56 -41.75 29.18
N ASP A 71 -18.98 -41.39 27.97
CA ASP A 71 -20.15 -40.58 27.62
C ASP A 71 -20.41 -39.34 28.50
N VAL A 72 -19.35 -38.63 28.89
CA VAL A 72 -19.52 -37.25 29.34
C VAL A 72 -20.09 -36.47 28.16
N LYS A 73 -21.28 -35.88 28.36
CA LYS A 73 -21.88 -34.85 27.50
C LYS A 73 -20.95 -33.63 27.47
N ILE A 74 -19.79 -33.77 26.86
CA ILE A 74 -18.92 -32.66 26.49
C ILE A 74 -19.78 -31.80 25.59
N GLY A 75 -20.22 -30.66 26.13
CA GLY A 75 -21.21 -29.79 25.52
C GLY A 75 -20.89 -29.52 24.06
N THR A 76 -21.93 -29.41 23.24
CA THR A 76 -21.86 -29.07 21.81
C THR A 76 -20.90 -27.89 21.54
N SER A 77 -20.72 -26.99 22.51
CA SER A 77 -19.72 -25.92 22.54
C SER A 77 -18.26 -26.37 22.40
N VAL A 78 -17.81 -27.43 23.08
CA VAL A 78 -16.40 -27.90 23.00
C VAL A 78 -16.12 -28.53 21.64
N VAL A 79 -17.10 -29.23 21.05
CA VAL A 79 -17.00 -29.76 19.68
C VAL A 79 -16.97 -28.62 18.64
N ARG A 80 -17.72 -27.54 18.87
CA ARG A 80 -17.66 -26.34 18.03
C ARG A 80 -16.30 -25.65 18.12
N ILE A 81 -15.75 -25.49 19.34
CA ILE A 81 -14.41 -24.93 19.56
C ILE A 81 -13.33 -25.80 18.88
N ALA A 82 -13.43 -27.14 19.01
CA ALA A 82 -12.52 -28.05 18.32
C ALA A 82 -12.61 -27.98 16.78
N ARG A 83 -13.77 -27.63 16.21
CA ARG A 83 -13.90 -27.34 14.77
C ARG A 83 -13.25 -26.01 14.40
N LEU A 84 -13.40 -24.97 15.22
CA LEU A 84 -12.77 -23.67 15.00
C LEU A 84 -11.24 -23.77 15.06
N LEU A 85 -10.68 -24.64 15.92
CA LEU A 85 -9.24 -24.91 15.96
C LEU A 85 -8.68 -25.43 14.63
N ARG A 86 -9.50 -25.96 13.71
CA ARG A 86 -9.06 -26.32 12.35
C ARG A 86 -8.63 -25.10 11.54
N LEU A 87 -9.14 -23.91 11.84
CA LEU A 87 -8.69 -22.66 11.19
C LEU A 87 -7.24 -22.34 11.57
N VAL A 88 -6.76 -22.77 12.73
CA VAL A 88 -5.35 -22.62 13.12
C VAL A 88 -4.42 -23.39 12.17
N ARG A 89 -4.90 -24.43 11.48
CA ARG A 89 -4.13 -25.09 10.41
C ARG A 89 -3.84 -24.17 9.23
N ALA A 90 -4.73 -23.23 8.93
CA ALA A 90 -4.49 -22.24 7.89
C ALA A 90 -3.31 -21.32 8.24
N SER A 91 -2.98 -21.14 9.54
CA SER A 91 -1.77 -20.42 9.96
C SER A 91 -0.48 -21.06 9.44
N ARG A 92 -0.49 -22.35 9.09
CA ARG A 92 0.66 -23.04 8.48
C ARG A 92 0.97 -22.50 7.09
N LEU A 93 -0.03 -22.03 6.33
CA LEU A 93 0.19 -21.32 5.06
C LEU A 93 0.92 -20.00 5.26
N ALA A 94 0.74 -19.37 6.43
CA ALA A 94 1.41 -18.12 6.76
C ALA A 94 2.94 -18.29 6.90
N ARG A 95 3.46 -19.52 7.02
CA ARG A 95 4.90 -19.83 6.97
C ARG A 95 5.51 -19.68 5.58
N LEU A 96 4.70 -19.67 4.52
CA LEU A 96 5.19 -19.42 3.16
C LEU A 96 5.44 -17.93 2.91
N LEU A 97 4.91 -17.04 3.77
CA LEU A 97 5.03 -15.60 3.60
C LEU A 97 6.47 -15.07 3.67
N PRO A 98 7.36 -15.55 4.57
CA PRO A 98 8.77 -15.13 4.57
C PRO A 98 9.58 -15.72 3.41
N VAL A 99 9.16 -16.88 2.89
CA VAL A 99 9.82 -17.56 1.76
C VAL A 99 9.51 -16.86 0.44
N MET A 100 8.36 -16.17 0.36
CA MET A 100 7.90 -15.46 -0.83
C MET A 100 7.95 -13.95 -0.60
N PRO A 101 9.06 -13.28 -0.97
CA PRO A 101 9.24 -11.84 -0.72
C PRO A 101 8.15 -10.98 -1.36
N GLU A 102 7.59 -11.40 -2.51
CA GLU A 102 6.50 -10.71 -3.22
C GLU A 102 5.22 -10.60 -2.37
N LEU A 103 4.81 -11.69 -1.71
CA LEU A 103 3.64 -11.70 -0.81
C LEU A 103 3.87 -10.80 0.41
N MET A 104 5.10 -10.78 0.94
CA MET A 104 5.43 -9.94 2.08
C MET A 104 5.39 -8.45 1.72
N ILE A 105 5.82 -8.08 0.51
CA ILE A 105 5.72 -6.69 0.01
C ILE A 105 4.26 -6.28 -0.11
N MET A 106 3.41 -7.12 -0.70
CA MET A 106 1.96 -6.87 -0.77
C MET A 106 1.34 -6.71 0.62
N ILE A 107 1.61 -7.62 1.56
CA ILE A 107 1.05 -7.57 2.91
C ILE A 107 1.53 -6.30 3.64
N ARG A 108 2.80 -5.92 3.53
CA ARG A 108 3.31 -4.67 4.10
C ARG A 108 2.60 -3.45 3.49
N GLY A 109 2.35 -3.46 2.18
CA GLY A 109 1.55 -2.44 1.50
C GLY A 109 0.12 -2.37 2.04
N MET A 110 -0.55 -3.51 2.22
CA MET A 110 -1.90 -3.58 2.79
C MET A 110 -1.94 -3.09 4.25
N VAL A 111 -0.95 -3.46 5.06
CA VAL A 111 -0.83 -3.01 6.45
C VAL A 111 -0.61 -1.50 6.51
N ALA A 112 0.22 -0.94 5.63
CA ALA A 112 0.39 0.51 5.51
C ALA A 112 -0.93 1.21 5.10
N ALA A 113 -1.69 0.60 4.19
CA ALA A 113 -3.00 1.11 3.74
C ALA A 113 -4.10 0.98 4.82
N THR A 114 -3.96 0.08 5.79
CA THR A 114 -4.95 -0.17 6.85
C THR A 114 -5.29 1.10 7.62
N ARG A 115 -4.33 2.01 7.83
CA ARG A 115 -4.57 3.31 8.49
C ARG A 115 -5.61 4.13 7.73
N SER A 116 -5.48 4.22 6.41
CA SER A 116 -6.42 4.95 5.56
C SER A 116 -7.80 4.28 5.58
N VAL A 117 -7.84 2.95 5.48
CA VAL A 117 -9.09 2.17 5.53
C VAL A 117 -9.85 2.42 6.82
N ILE A 118 -9.17 2.41 7.98
CA ILE A 118 -9.80 2.69 9.28
C ILE A 118 -10.40 4.09 9.30
N THR A 119 -9.70 5.11 8.78
CA THR A 119 -10.24 6.47 8.71
C THR A 119 -11.50 6.54 7.84
N THR A 120 -11.51 5.86 6.68
CA THR A 120 -12.69 5.79 5.81
C THR A 120 -13.86 5.06 6.47
N LEU A 121 -13.60 3.98 7.22
CA LEU A 121 -14.59 3.23 7.98
C LEU A 121 -15.22 4.08 9.10
N VAL A 122 -14.41 4.84 9.83
CA VAL A 122 -14.91 5.76 10.87
C VAL A 122 -15.80 6.83 10.24
N LEU A 123 -15.39 7.42 9.12
CA LEU A 123 -16.19 8.41 8.41
C LEU A 123 -17.51 7.82 7.91
N LEU A 124 -17.48 6.62 7.32
CA LEU A 124 -18.67 5.89 6.89
C LEU A 124 -19.60 5.61 8.08
N ALA A 125 -19.08 5.12 9.20
CA ALA A 125 -19.87 4.84 10.40
C ALA A 125 -20.56 6.09 10.96
N ILE A 126 -19.85 7.24 10.98
CA ILE A 126 -20.43 8.53 11.40
C ILE A 126 -21.55 8.95 10.44
N SER A 127 -21.34 8.84 9.12
CA SER A 127 -22.38 9.18 8.15
C SER A 127 -23.61 8.28 8.28
N LEU A 128 -23.42 6.96 8.42
CA LEU A 128 -24.51 6.00 8.62
C LEU A 128 -25.26 6.30 9.91
N TYR A 129 -24.57 6.67 10.99
CA TYR A 129 -25.19 7.09 12.24
C TYR A 129 -26.06 8.34 12.04
N CYS A 130 -25.53 9.41 11.45
CA CYS A 130 -26.27 10.64 11.20
C CYS A 130 -27.52 10.41 10.34
N PHE A 131 -27.39 9.67 9.23
CA PHE A 131 -28.53 9.35 8.36
C PHE A 131 -29.52 8.40 9.03
N SER A 132 -29.05 7.40 9.79
CA SER A 132 -29.92 6.48 10.53
C SER A 132 -30.82 7.23 11.52
N LEU A 133 -30.27 8.22 12.23
CA LEU A 133 -31.02 9.05 13.15
C LEU A 133 -32.05 9.92 12.40
N CYS A 134 -31.64 10.52 11.29
CA CYS A 134 -32.53 11.30 10.44
C CYS A 134 -33.72 10.46 9.93
N PHE A 135 -33.46 9.32 9.30
CA PHE A 135 -34.50 8.42 8.80
C PHE A 135 -35.41 7.93 9.91
N ARG A 136 -34.87 7.54 11.06
CA ARG A 136 -35.67 7.09 12.20
C ARG A 136 -36.62 8.17 12.72
N VAL A 137 -36.18 9.43 12.79
CA VAL A 137 -37.03 10.56 13.21
C VAL A 137 -38.09 10.87 12.15
N LEU A 138 -37.73 10.87 10.87
CA LEU A 138 -38.65 11.20 9.78
C LEU A 138 -39.70 10.12 9.52
N THR A 139 -39.36 8.85 9.76
CA THR A 139 -40.24 7.69 9.51
C THR A 139 -40.97 7.19 10.76
N TYR A 140 -40.85 7.91 11.87
CA TYR A 140 -41.52 7.56 13.13
C TYR A 140 -43.04 7.49 12.94
N GLY A 141 -43.64 6.33 13.26
CA GLY A 141 -45.08 6.10 13.10
C GLY A 141 -45.54 5.72 11.69
N THR A 142 -44.60 5.42 10.78
CA THR A 142 -44.90 4.87 9.44
C THR A 142 -44.54 3.39 9.35
N GLN A 143 -45.21 2.64 8.46
CA GLN A 143 -44.91 1.21 8.23
C GLN A 143 -43.46 0.97 7.80
N VAL A 144 -42.89 1.87 6.99
CA VAL A 144 -41.50 1.77 6.53
C VAL A 144 -40.51 1.96 7.68
N GLY A 145 -40.84 2.83 8.64
CA GLY A 145 -40.05 3.02 9.85
C GLY A 145 -40.02 1.77 10.74
N GLU A 146 -41.15 1.08 10.85
CA GLU A 146 -41.24 -0.19 11.58
C GLU A 146 -40.55 -1.35 10.87
N GLU A 147 -40.47 -1.35 9.54
CA GLU A 147 -39.80 -2.45 8.82
C GLU A 147 -38.27 -2.29 8.79
N TYR A 148 -37.76 -1.09 8.48
CA TYR A 148 -36.33 -0.88 8.24
C TYR A 148 -35.61 -0.06 9.33
N PHE A 149 -36.34 0.69 10.17
CA PHE A 149 -35.77 1.72 11.05
C PHE A 149 -36.26 1.66 12.52
N GLN A 150 -36.47 0.45 13.07
CA GLN A 150 -36.95 0.28 14.45
C GLN A 150 -35.98 0.85 15.51
N SER A 151 -34.71 0.44 15.44
CA SER A 151 -33.65 0.87 16.35
C SER A 151 -32.48 1.52 15.60
N VAL A 152 -31.68 2.38 16.26
CA VAL A 152 -30.52 3.03 15.60
C VAL A 152 -29.55 2.01 15.00
N PRO A 153 -29.15 0.93 15.70
CA PRO A 153 -28.26 -0.08 15.12
C PRO A 153 -28.86 -0.81 13.93
N GLU A 154 -30.15 -1.15 13.96
CA GLU A 154 -30.84 -1.77 12.83
C GLU A 154 -31.00 -0.79 11.67
N SER A 155 -31.33 0.48 11.93
CA SER A 155 -31.35 1.54 10.91
C SER A 155 -29.99 1.70 10.24
N MET A 156 -28.90 1.65 11.00
CA MET A 156 -27.54 1.69 10.46
C MET A 156 -27.24 0.44 9.61
N LEU A 157 -27.66 -0.74 10.06
CA LEU A 157 -27.49 -2.00 9.32
C LEU A 157 -28.35 -2.04 8.04
N SER A 158 -29.58 -1.55 8.09
CA SER A 158 -30.47 -1.40 6.94
C SER A 158 -29.90 -0.43 5.92
N LEU A 159 -29.40 0.75 6.34
CA LEU A 159 -28.75 1.69 5.42
C LEU A 159 -27.47 1.12 4.81
N LEU A 160 -26.72 0.35 5.59
CA LEU A 160 -25.52 -0.31 5.10
C LEU A 160 -25.86 -1.40 4.07
N LEU A 161 -26.74 -2.34 4.43
CA LEU A 161 -27.04 -3.50 3.59
C LEU A 161 -27.92 -3.11 2.41
N HIS A 162 -28.99 -2.33 2.59
CA HIS A 162 -29.86 -1.95 1.47
C HIS A 162 -29.39 -0.71 0.71
N GLY A 163 -28.61 0.18 1.34
CA GLY A 163 -28.12 1.41 0.70
C GLY A 163 -26.74 1.28 0.07
N VAL A 164 -25.77 0.66 0.76
CA VAL A 164 -24.37 0.57 0.30
C VAL A 164 -24.08 -0.75 -0.41
N LEU A 165 -24.59 -1.87 0.13
CA LEU A 165 -24.27 -3.23 -0.33
C LEU A 165 -25.52 -4.10 -0.57
N PRO A 166 -26.47 -3.66 -1.43
CA PRO A 166 -27.78 -4.31 -1.60
C PRO A 166 -27.69 -5.79 -1.99
N ASP A 167 -26.71 -6.13 -2.83
CA ASP A 167 -26.51 -7.50 -3.31
C ASP A 167 -26.08 -8.47 -2.20
N MET A 168 -25.46 -7.94 -1.14
CA MET A 168 -24.95 -8.74 -0.01
C MET A 168 -25.96 -8.80 1.15
N ALA A 169 -27.04 -8.01 1.12
CA ALA A 169 -28.07 -8.05 2.13
C ALA A 169 -28.66 -9.47 2.38
N PRO A 170 -29.10 -10.24 1.35
CA PRO A 170 -29.76 -11.52 1.59
C PRO A 170 -28.84 -12.56 2.23
N ILE A 171 -27.54 -12.58 1.86
CA ILE A 171 -26.60 -13.54 2.46
C ILE A 171 -26.34 -13.22 3.93
N VAL A 172 -26.29 -11.94 4.30
CA VAL A 172 -26.06 -11.51 5.68
C VAL A 172 -27.27 -11.85 6.56
N TYR A 173 -28.49 -11.56 6.11
CA TYR A 173 -29.70 -11.88 6.87
C TYR A 173 -29.89 -13.38 7.06
N ASN A 174 -29.78 -14.19 5.98
CA ASN A 174 -29.95 -15.63 6.06
C ASN A 174 -28.94 -16.30 7.03
N ILE A 175 -27.70 -15.81 7.07
CA ILE A 175 -26.68 -16.33 7.98
C ILE A 175 -26.91 -15.83 9.41
N SER A 176 -27.33 -14.58 9.57
CA SER A 176 -27.62 -13.98 10.88
C SER A 176 -28.80 -14.66 11.58
N ASP A 177 -29.82 -15.07 10.81
CA ASP A 177 -31.00 -15.78 11.31
C ASP A 177 -30.64 -17.15 11.90
N GLU A 178 -29.67 -17.86 11.30
CA GLU A 178 -29.17 -19.12 11.88
C GLU A 178 -28.21 -18.90 13.06
N ASN A 179 -27.27 -17.96 12.92
CA ASN A 179 -26.31 -17.64 13.95
C ASN A 179 -25.80 -16.20 13.83
N PRO A 180 -26.11 -15.31 14.80
CA PRO A 180 -25.72 -13.91 14.75
C PRO A 180 -24.19 -13.71 14.75
N PHE A 181 -23.44 -14.63 15.35
CA PHE A 181 -21.97 -14.58 15.29
C PHE A 181 -21.44 -14.83 13.88
N CYS A 182 -22.06 -15.75 13.14
CA CYS A 182 -21.73 -15.97 11.73
C CYS A 182 -22.12 -14.76 10.88
N GLY A 183 -23.26 -14.11 11.20
CA GLY A 183 -23.71 -12.86 10.58
C GLY A 183 -22.69 -11.73 10.72
N ILE A 184 -22.14 -11.53 11.93
CA ILE A 184 -21.09 -10.54 12.17
C ILE A 184 -19.81 -10.90 11.40
N LEU A 185 -19.43 -12.19 11.37
CA LEU A 185 -18.21 -12.65 10.71
C LEU A 185 -18.29 -12.45 9.18
N ILE A 186 -19.43 -12.77 8.56
CA ILE A 186 -19.64 -12.53 7.12
C ILE A 186 -19.67 -11.03 6.80
N LEU A 187 -20.26 -10.21 7.68
CA LEU A 187 -20.28 -8.75 7.52
C LEU A 187 -18.86 -8.17 7.57
N ILE A 188 -18.03 -8.59 8.53
CA ILE A 188 -16.60 -8.21 8.60
C ILE A 188 -15.86 -8.66 7.33
N PHE A 189 -16.11 -9.88 6.86
CA PHE A 189 -15.49 -10.39 5.64
C PHE A 189 -15.85 -9.55 4.41
N ILE A 190 -17.15 -9.25 4.22
CA ILE A 190 -17.63 -8.42 3.10
C ILE A 190 -16.96 -7.04 3.17
N PHE A 191 -16.96 -6.40 4.33
CA PHE A 191 -16.34 -5.09 4.52
C PHE A 191 -14.84 -5.10 4.23
N MET A 192 -14.11 -6.07 4.77
CA MET A 192 -12.68 -6.21 4.49
C MET A 192 -12.44 -6.45 3.01
N SER A 193 -13.25 -7.29 2.36
CA SER A 193 -13.08 -7.60 0.93
C SER A 193 -13.38 -6.38 0.04
N THR A 194 -14.49 -5.68 0.26
CA THR A 194 -14.89 -4.56 -0.60
C THR A 194 -14.06 -3.31 -0.34
N LEU A 195 -13.86 -2.94 0.94
CA LEU A 195 -13.14 -1.72 1.27
C LEU A 195 -11.64 -1.83 1.06
N VAL A 196 -11.01 -2.97 1.36
CA VAL A 196 -9.56 -3.12 1.11
C VAL A 196 -9.27 -3.10 -0.38
N VAL A 197 -10.07 -3.80 -1.19
CA VAL A 197 -9.88 -3.81 -2.65
C VAL A 197 -10.15 -2.44 -3.26
N LEU A 198 -11.26 -1.79 -2.89
CA LEU A 198 -11.60 -0.45 -3.39
C LEU A 198 -10.53 0.57 -2.99
N ASN A 199 -10.13 0.60 -1.72
CA ASN A 199 -9.14 1.56 -1.24
C ASN A 199 -7.74 1.30 -1.81
N MET A 200 -7.37 0.05 -2.09
CA MET A 200 -6.14 -0.28 -2.79
C MET A 200 -6.18 0.21 -4.24
N LEU A 201 -7.29 -0.01 -4.96
CA LEU A 201 -7.49 0.44 -6.33
C LEU A 201 -7.43 1.97 -6.42
N VAL A 202 -8.13 2.68 -5.54
CA VAL A 202 -8.07 4.15 -5.45
C VAL A 202 -6.65 4.62 -5.14
N GLY A 203 -5.93 3.93 -4.24
CA GLY A 203 -4.53 4.24 -3.95
C GLY A 203 -3.64 4.18 -5.19
N VAL A 204 -3.73 3.10 -5.97
CA VAL A 204 -2.98 2.95 -7.23
C VAL A 204 -3.38 4.01 -8.25
N LEU A 205 -4.68 4.31 -8.38
CA LEU A 205 -5.14 5.37 -9.29
C LEU A 205 -4.62 6.75 -8.89
N VAL A 206 -4.63 7.08 -7.60
CA VAL A 206 -4.12 8.37 -7.11
C VAL A 206 -2.62 8.49 -7.33
N GLU A 207 -1.86 7.41 -7.11
CA GLU A 207 -0.42 7.39 -7.42
C GLU A 207 -0.18 7.61 -8.92
N MET A 208 -0.89 6.90 -9.78
CA MET A 208 -0.79 7.07 -11.24
C MET A 208 -1.18 8.48 -11.69
N VAL A 209 -2.26 9.04 -11.16
CA VAL A 209 -2.69 10.42 -11.45
C VAL A 209 -1.63 11.41 -10.97
N SER A 210 -1.00 11.18 -9.82
CA SER A 210 0.06 12.05 -9.33
C SER A 210 1.32 11.99 -10.19
N VAL A 211 1.68 10.81 -10.69
CA VAL A 211 2.82 10.64 -11.63
C VAL A 211 2.53 11.34 -12.95
N VAL A 212 1.34 11.13 -13.52
CA VAL A 212 0.93 11.79 -14.78
C VAL A 212 0.88 13.31 -14.60
N ALA A 213 0.31 13.81 -13.51
CA ALA A 213 0.27 15.24 -13.22
C ALA A 213 1.67 15.85 -13.03
N ALA A 214 2.60 15.11 -12.43
CA ALA A 214 3.99 15.56 -12.30
C ALA A 214 4.69 15.67 -13.67
N LEU A 215 4.53 14.65 -14.53
CA LEU A 215 5.08 14.63 -15.88
C LEU A 215 4.50 15.76 -16.75
N GLU A 216 3.19 15.95 -16.71
CA GLU A 216 2.51 17.00 -17.47
C GLU A 216 2.94 18.39 -17.00
N LYS A 217 3.07 18.59 -15.67
CA LYS A 217 3.59 19.85 -15.11
C LYS A 217 5.03 20.12 -15.54
N GLU A 218 5.90 19.12 -15.58
CA GLU A 218 7.26 19.29 -16.10
C GLU A 218 7.25 19.68 -17.58
N HIS A 219 6.41 19.03 -18.39
CA HIS A 219 6.29 19.35 -19.81
C HIS A 219 5.78 20.79 -20.04
N LEU A 220 4.76 21.23 -19.30
CA LEU A 220 4.23 22.60 -19.38
C LEU A 220 5.24 23.66 -18.94
N ASN A 221 6.00 23.39 -17.88
CA ASN A 221 7.06 24.30 -17.43
C ASN A 221 8.16 24.41 -18.50
N ALA A 222 8.57 23.29 -19.10
CA ALA A 222 9.57 23.28 -20.15
C ALA A 222 9.08 24.04 -21.40
N SER A 223 7.83 23.83 -21.85
CA SER A 223 7.28 24.54 -23.00
C SER A 223 7.13 26.05 -22.73
N PHE A 224 6.63 26.43 -21.56
CA PHE A 224 6.47 27.84 -21.19
C PHE A 224 7.82 28.59 -21.19
N VAL A 225 8.87 27.97 -20.65
CA VAL A 225 10.19 28.61 -20.66
C VAL A 225 10.78 28.63 -22.06
N ARG A 226 10.58 27.57 -22.87
CA ARG A 226 10.99 27.57 -24.27
C ARG A 226 10.37 28.73 -25.05
N ASP A 227 9.07 28.96 -24.90
CA ASP A 227 8.36 30.06 -25.56
C ASP A 227 8.84 31.43 -25.05
N SER A 228 9.07 31.55 -23.74
CA SER A 228 9.60 32.78 -23.12
C SER A 228 11.01 33.10 -23.62
N LEU A 229 11.91 32.12 -23.67
CA LEU A 229 13.27 32.29 -24.20
C LEU A 229 13.27 32.59 -25.69
N THR A 230 12.39 31.93 -26.47
CA THR A 230 12.22 32.22 -27.89
C THR A 230 11.81 33.69 -28.10
N THR A 231 10.88 34.18 -27.29
CA THR A 231 10.43 35.59 -27.36
C THR A 231 11.55 36.57 -27.00
N VAL A 232 12.34 36.28 -25.97
CA VAL A 232 13.47 37.15 -25.57
C VAL A 232 14.57 37.14 -26.62
N LEU A 233 14.89 35.97 -27.20
CA LEU A 233 15.86 35.83 -28.28
C LEU A 233 15.46 36.62 -29.54
N GLN A 234 14.18 36.56 -29.91
CA GLN A 234 13.66 37.33 -31.04
C GLN A 234 13.70 38.85 -30.79
N ARG A 235 13.42 39.30 -29.56
CA ARG A 235 13.43 40.74 -29.23
C ARG A 235 14.83 41.34 -29.18
N ALA A 236 15.79 40.57 -28.70
CA ALA A 236 17.13 41.07 -28.48
C ALA A 236 18.02 41.01 -29.75
N ASP A 237 17.51 40.45 -30.86
CA ASP A 237 18.20 40.31 -32.16
C ASP A 237 19.60 39.67 -32.03
N VAL A 238 19.70 38.68 -31.14
CA VAL A 238 20.98 38.12 -30.63
C VAL A 238 21.40 36.87 -31.40
N MET A 239 20.74 36.53 -32.52
CA MET A 239 21.08 35.33 -33.29
C MET A 239 21.21 35.61 -34.78
N GLU A 240 22.44 35.81 -35.25
CA GLU A 240 22.75 35.78 -36.67
C GLU A 240 22.64 34.35 -37.22
N GLY A 241 21.70 34.12 -38.14
CA GLY A 241 21.56 32.83 -38.82
C GLY A 241 20.99 31.68 -37.96
N ASN A 242 20.18 32.00 -36.95
CA ASN A 242 19.59 31.03 -36.00
C ASN A 242 20.62 30.25 -35.17
N GLN A 243 21.79 30.84 -34.98
CA GLN A 243 22.84 30.29 -34.12
C GLN A 243 23.30 31.34 -33.11
N LEU A 244 23.60 30.86 -31.90
CA LEU A 244 24.09 31.64 -30.78
C LEU A 244 25.60 31.50 -30.70
N SER A 245 26.32 32.62 -30.67
CA SER A 245 27.74 32.71 -30.37
C SER A 245 28.01 32.96 -28.87
N GLN A 246 29.27 32.88 -28.45
CA GLN A 246 29.64 33.07 -27.04
C GLN A 246 29.32 34.48 -26.53
N GLU A 247 29.60 35.52 -27.32
CA GLU A 247 29.33 36.92 -26.94
C GLU A 247 27.82 37.20 -26.83
N GLU A 248 27.05 36.65 -27.76
CA GLU A 248 25.60 36.69 -27.81
C GLU A 248 24.98 35.97 -26.62
N PHE A 249 25.51 34.80 -26.27
CA PHE A 249 25.10 34.05 -25.09
C PHE A 249 25.32 34.83 -23.78
N GLN A 250 26.48 35.47 -23.61
CA GLN A 250 26.76 36.30 -22.44
C GLN A 250 25.82 37.51 -22.37
N LYS A 251 25.55 38.19 -23.50
CA LYS A 251 24.59 39.30 -23.58
C LYS A 251 23.16 38.85 -23.23
N LEU A 252 22.77 37.67 -23.68
CA LEU A 252 21.46 37.08 -23.34
C LEU A 252 21.33 36.86 -21.84
N LEU A 253 22.33 36.27 -21.19
CA LEU A 253 22.30 36.00 -19.74
C LEU A 253 22.39 37.26 -18.87
N VAL A 254 22.93 38.37 -19.40
CA VAL A 254 22.89 39.68 -18.74
C VAL A 254 21.51 40.32 -18.81
N THR A 255 20.68 39.92 -19.79
CA THR A 255 19.32 40.44 -19.94
C THR A 255 18.43 39.92 -18.80
N PRO A 256 17.79 40.80 -18.01
CA PRO A 256 17.06 40.39 -16.80
C PRO A 256 15.87 39.48 -17.09
N GLU A 257 15.22 39.61 -18.25
CA GLU A 257 14.12 38.74 -18.67
C GLU A 257 14.60 37.30 -18.95
N ALA A 258 15.69 37.14 -19.71
CA ALA A 258 16.29 35.83 -19.99
C ALA A 258 16.87 35.19 -18.72
N ALA A 259 17.60 35.95 -17.89
CA ALA A 259 18.15 35.44 -16.63
C ALA A 259 17.05 34.91 -15.70
N ARG A 260 15.89 35.61 -15.62
CA ARG A 260 14.73 35.14 -14.86
C ARG A 260 14.11 33.89 -15.46
N ALA A 261 14.01 33.80 -16.79
CA ALA A 261 13.49 32.61 -17.48
C ALA A 261 14.38 31.38 -17.24
N VAL A 262 15.71 31.52 -17.36
CA VAL A 262 16.69 30.46 -17.10
C VAL A 262 16.66 30.05 -15.62
N LYS A 263 16.61 31.01 -14.70
CA LYS A 263 16.48 30.72 -13.26
C LYS A 263 15.17 30.01 -12.92
N ALA A 264 14.07 30.34 -13.60
CA ALA A 264 12.77 29.68 -13.42
C ALA A 264 12.79 28.20 -13.88
N MET A 265 13.70 27.81 -14.77
CA MET A 265 13.94 26.40 -15.10
C MET A 265 14.67 25.65 -14.00
N GLY A 266 15.23 26.34 -13.00
CA GLY A 266 16.10 25.73 -11.99
C GLY A 266 17.55 25.56 -12.46
N VAL A 267 17.98 26.30 -13.48
CA VAL A 267 19.38 26.38 -13.90
C VAL A 267 20.07 27.52 -13.14
N ASP A 268 21.27 27.29 -12.63
CA ASP A 268 22.07 28.34 -12.01
C ASP A 268 22.69 29.23 -13.09
N VAL A 269 22.22 30.48 -13.16
CA VAL A 269 22.69 31.46 -14.15
C VAL A 269 24.17 31.79 -13.94
N VAL A 270 24.65 31.82 -12.70
CA VAL A 270 26.05 32.18 -12.40
C VAL A 270 26.99 31.08 -12.86
N GLY A 271 26.74 29.83 -12.43
CA GLY A 271 27.53 28.69 -12.91
C GLY A 271 27.43 28.48 -14.43
N LEU A 272 26.31 28.85 -15.05
CA LEU A 272 26.16 28.78 -16.50
C LEU A 272 27.06 29.79 -17.24
N VAL A 273 27.30 30.98 -16.69
CA VAL A 273 28.25 31.96 -17.24
C VAL A 273 29.68 31.44 -17.13
N ASP A 274 30.05 30.83 -15.99
CA ASP A 274 31.38 30.24 -15.78
C ASP A 274 31.66 29.08 -16.76
N LEU A 275 30.62 28.34 -17.15
CA LEU A 275 30.71 27.26 -18.13
C LEU A 275 30.74 27.75 -19.59
N SER A 276 30.54 29.04 -19.85
CA SER A 276 30.43 29.58 -21.21
C SER A 276 31.69 29.29 -22.06
N ASP A 277 32.88 29.41 -21.48
CA ASP A 277 34.15 29.13 -22.19
C ASP A 277 34.27 27.67 -22.64
N TYR A 278 33.71 26.74 -21.85
CA TYR A 278 33.70 25.32 -22.17
C TYR A 278 32.63 24.96 -23.20
N ILE A 279 31.43 25.53 -23.08
CA ILE A 279 30.31 25.28 -24.01
C ILE A 279 30.66 25.71 -25.43
N PHE A 280 31.36 26.84 -25.58
CA PHE A 280 31.70 27.46 -26.86
C PHE A 280 33.15 27.20 -27.32
N GLN A 281 33.83 26.22 -26.72
CA GLN A 281 35.23 25.90 -27.04
C GLN A 281 35.43 25.65 -28.55
N GLY A 282 36.47 26.26 -29.13
CA GLY A 282 36.80 26.10 -30.55
C GLY A 282 35.92 26.91 -31.52
N GLY A 283 35.20 27.93 -31.03
CA GLY A 283 34.33 28.77 -31.87
C GLY A 283 33.03 28.08 -32.28
N ARG A 284 32.62 27.04 -31.54
CA ARG A 284 31.34 26.35 -31.74
C ARG A 284 30.20 27.35 -31.63
N ARG A 285 29.18 27.21 -32.48
CA ARG A 285 27.92 27.96 -32.37
C ARG A 285 26.78 26.98 -32.10
N LEU A 286 25.79 27.39 -31.32
CA LEU A 286 24.67 26.54 -30.90
C LEU A 286 23.37 26.98 -31.55
N SER A 287 22.59 26.04 -32.06
CA SER A 287 21.20 26.35 -32.42
C SER A 287 20.37 26.60 -31.16
N PHE A 288 19.20 27.24 -31.30
CA PHE A 288 18.28 27.40 -30.16
C PHE A 288 17.88 26.06 -29.54
N ASP A 289 17.71 25.02 -30.36
CA ASP A 289 17.37 23.68 -29.88
C ASP A 289 18.49 23.05 -29.06
N ASP A 290 19.73 23.14 -29.54
CA ASP A 290 20.89 22.64 -28.82
C ASP A 290 21.12 23.42 -27.52
N PHE A 291 20.94 24.74 -27.57
CA PHE A 291 21.02 25.60 -26.40
C PHE A 291 19.96 25.24 -25.36
N PHE A 292 18.71 25.08 -25.78
CA PHE A 292 17.61 24.72 -24.89
C PHE A 292 17.81 23.32 -24.29
N HIS A 293 18.28 22.35 -25.08
CA HIS A 293 18.65 21.03 -24.57
C HIS A 293 19.79 21.09 -23.54
N LEU A 294 20.78 21.95 -23.74
CA LEU A 294 21.88 22.15 -22.79
C LEU A 294 21.40 22.77 -21.48
N LEU A 295 20.47 23.74 -21.53
CA LEU A 295 19.82 24.28 -20.33
C LEU A 295 19.05 23.20 -19.55
N LEU A 296 18.34 22.32 -20.25
CA LEU A 296 17.63 21.21 -19.60
C LEU A 296 18.60 20.24 -18.91
N GLN A 297 19.81 20.03 -19.45
CA GLN A 297 20.83 19.17 -18.85
C GLN A 297 21.49 19.81 -17.61
N LEU A 298 21.69 21.13 -17.61
CA LEU A 298 22.31 21.88 -16.51
C LEU A 298 21.33 22.29 -15.40
N ARG A 299 20.09 21.78 -15.45
CA ARG A 299 19.07 22.01 -14.43
C ARG A 299 19.50 21.40 -13.10
N GLY A 300 19.50 22.18 -12.02
CA GLY A 300 19.94 21.73 -10.69
C GLY A 300 19.08 20.64 -10.06
N THR A 301 17.88 20.37 -10.59
CA THR A 301 17.04 19.24 -10.18
C THR A 301 17.41 17.92 -10.87
N ASN A 302 18.32 17.92 -11.85
CA ASN A 302 18.75 16.68 -12.50
C ASN A 302 19.60 15.86 -11.53
N SER A 303 19.17 14.62 -11.26
CA SER A 303 19.96 13.67 -10.50
C SER A 303 21.17 13.21 -11.33
N VAL A 304 22.37 13.34 -10.78
CA VAL A 304 23.60 12.78 -11.38
C VAL A 304 23.46 11.27 -11.49
N MET A 305 23.51 10.75 -12.71
CA MET A 305 23.48 9.31 -12.97
C MET A 305 24.90 8.74 -13.05
N VAL A 306 25.02 7.43 -12.86
CA VAL A 306 26.31 6.72 -13.04
C VAL A 306 26.89 6.95 -14.45
N LYS A 307 26.02 7.12 -15.46
CA LYS A 307 26.41 7.49 -16.82
C LYS A 307 27.21 8.79 -16.85
N ASP A 308 26.78 9.84 -16.14
CA ASP A 308 27.44 11.15 -16.14
C ASP A 308 28.85 11.06 -15.55
N ILE A 309 29.04 10.21 -14.53
CA ILE A 309 30.35 9.92 -13.93
C ILE A 309 31.25 9.14 -14.89
N VAL A 310 30.69 8.18 -15.64
CA VAL A 310 31.44 7.42 -16.66
C VAL A 310 31.81 8.31 -17.85
N ASP A 311 30.92 9.22 -18.26
CA ASP A 311 31.19 10.16 -19.35
C ASP A 311 32.26 11.20 -18.94
N MET A 312 32.28 11.65 -17.67
CA MET A 312 33.37 12.49 -17.14
C MET A 312 34.74 11.83 -17.32
N ARG A 313 34.86 10.51 -17.11
CA ARG A 313 36.13 9.77 -17.29
C ARG A 313 36.64 9.72 -18.73
N LYS A 314 35.81 10.03 -19.73
CA LYS A 314 36.27 10.11 -21.13
C LYS A 314 37.04 11.40 -21.41
N PHE A 315 36.95 12.38 -20.52
CA PHE A 315 37.57 13.70 -20.66
C PHE A 315 38.75 13.94 -19.70
N VAL A 316 39.10 12.95 -18.85
CA VAL A 316 40.27 12.95 -17.95
C VAL A 316 41.29 11.94 -18.47
#